data_AF-A0A7C1BI48-F1
#
_entry.id   AF-A0A7C1BI48-F1
#
_cell.length_a   1.000
_cell.length_b   1.000
_cell.length_c   1.000
_cell.angle_alpha   90.00
_cell.angle_beta   90.00
_cell.angle_gamma   90.00
#
_symmetry.space_group_name_H-M   'P 1'
#
loop_
_entity.id
_entity.type
_entity.pdbx_description
1 polymer ?
#
loop_
_entity_poly.entity_id
_entity_poly.type
_entity_poly.pdbx_seq_one_letter_code
_entity_poly.pdbx_strand_id
1 'polypeptide(L)'
;MERLTATLLNVIVYGTKPNVNLDRLLTHARKNKVLLHLLRVSNIQGSLREWQESGIRRVIKVVQVISKLLKGYDCAFFKLIKPVNYVPADVDLLVSIDHVNKIVKDIMTLGYRIAVKDPFCVTLTRDDSIIDLYIHPSLGGVTFLNGQKLLEHTCTK
;
A
#
# COMPACT_ATOMS: atom_id res chain seq x y z
N MET A 1 20.46 -22.78 10.68
CA MET A 1 19.93 -21.41 10.51
C MET A 1 18.42 -21.52 10.27
N GLU A 2 17.61 -20.96 11.16
CA GLU A 2 16.15 -21.05 11.06
C GLU A 2 15.65 -20.27 9.84
N ARG A 3 14.96 -20.95 8.91
CA ARG A 3 14.51 -20.35 7.64
C ARG A 3 13.20 -19.58 7.84
N LEU A 4 13.23 -18.49 8.62
CA LEU A 4 12.04 -17.71 9.01
C LEU A 4 11.17 -17.29 7.82
N THR A 5 11.77 -16.93 6.67
CA THR A 5 11.00 -16.59 5.46
C THR A 5 10.26 -17.80 4.90
N ALA A 6 10.90 -18.96 4.83
CA ALA A 6 10.24 -20.19 4.36
C ALA A 6 9.12 -20.59 5.32
N THR A 7 9.35 -20.51 6.63
CA THR A 7 8.29 -20.75 7.63
C THR A 7 7.13 -19.78 7.46
N LEU A 8 7.41 -18.48 7.31
CA LEU A 8 6.38 -17.47 7.10
C LEU A 8 5.56 -17.75 5.84
N LEU A 9 6.22 -18.08 4.71
CA LEU A 9 5.56 -18.47 3.47
C LEU A 9 4.68 -19.70 3.66
N ASN A 10 5.18 -20.73 4.34
CA ASN A 10 4.41 -21.94 4.58
C ASN A 10 3.14 -21.66 5.39
N VAL A 11 3.22 -20.77 6.38
CA VAL A 11 2.05 -20.36 7.17
C VAL A 11 1.07 -19.52 6.34
N ILE A 12 1.56 -18.50 5.61
CA ILE A 12 0.67 -17.55 4.92
C ILE A 12 0.08 -18.08 3.61
N VAL A 13 0.78 -18.99 2.92
CA VAL A 13 0.37 -19.57 1.63
C VAL A 13 -0.33 -20.92 1.85
N TYR A 14 0.26 -21.81 2.65
CA TYR A 14 -0.22 -23.18 2.81
C TYR A 14 -0.96 -23.42 4.13
N GLY A 15 -1.10 -22.42 5.01
CA GLY A 15 -1.81 -22.56 6.27
C GLY A 15 -1.12 -23.49 7.28
N THR A 16 0.17 -23.79 7.10
CA THR A 16 0.88 -24.72 8.00
C THR A 16 1.02 -24.14 9.40
N LYS A 17 1.03 -24.99 10.43
CA LYS A 17 1.33 -24.54 11.79
C LYS A 17 2.82 -24.14 11.89
N PRO A 18 3.14 -22.97 12.47
CA PRO A 18 4.52 -22.56 12.65
C PRO A 18 5.22 -23.44 13.70
N ASN A 19 6.43 -23.91 13.38
CA ASN A 19 7.32 -24.64 14.32
C ASN A 19 8.47 -23.73 14.81
N VAL A 20 8.18 -22.44 14.98
CA VAL A 20 9.15 -21.41 15.33
C VAL A 20 8.58 -20.54 16.45
N ASN A 21 9.44 -19.82 17.16
CA ASN A 21 8.99 -18.86 18.17
C ASN A 21 8.03 -17.83 17.55
N LEU A 22 6.84 -17.70 18.13
CA LEU A 22 5.76 -16.87 17.60
C LEU A 22 6.15 -15.39 17.51
N ASP A 23 6.80 -14.83 18.52
CA ASP A 23 7.20 -13.41 18.54
C ASP A 23 8.20 -13.09 17.43
N ARG A 24 9.11 -14.02 17.15
CA ARG A 24 10.05 -13.89 16.04
C ARG A 24 9.31 -13.93 14.70
N LEU A 25 8.33 -14.82 14.55
CA LEU A 25 7.50 -14.90 13.33
C LEU A 25 6.64 -13.65 13.13
N LEU A 26 6.02 -13.12 14.20
CA LEU A 26 5.25 -11.88 14.16
C LEU A 26 6.13 -10.68 13.77
N THR A 27 7.33 -10.59 14.34
CA THR A 27 8.31 -9.55 13.99
C THR A 27 8.73 -9.67 12.52
N HIS A 28 8.97 -10.89 12.05
CA HIS A 28 9.32 -11.13 10.64
C HIS A 28 8.16 -10.77 9.69
N ALA A 29 6.92 -11.10 10.06
CA ALA A 29 5.73 -10.75 9.29
C ALA A 29 5.51 -9.24 9.21
N ARG A 30 5.79 -8.48 10.29
CA ARG A 30 5.78 -7.00 10.28
C ARG A 30 6.75 -6.44 9.25
N LYS A 31 8.00 -6.91 9.26
CA LYS A 31 9.04 -6.46 8.31
C LYS A 31 8.67 -6.71 6.86
N ASN A 32 7.95 -7.80 6.58
CA ASN A 32 7.51 -8.16 5.24
C ASN A 32 6.13 -7.55 4.87
N LYS A 33 5.53 -6.73 5.73
CA LYS A 33 4.17 -6.17 5.57
C LYS A 33 3.11 -7.27 5.33
N VAL A 34 3.15 -8.38 6.07
CA VAL A 34 2.15 -9.48 5.99
C VAL A 34 1.56 -9.87 7.33
N LEU A 35 1.75 -9.03 8.36
CA LEU A 35 1.31 -9.31 9.72
C LEU A 35 -0.20 -9.61 9.79
N LEU A 36 -1.05 -8.78 9.17
CA LEU A 36 -2.49 -8.98 9.20
C LEU A 36 -2.89 -10.34 8.61
N HIS A 37 -2.31 -10.74 7.47
CA HIS A 37 -2.59 -12.04 6.88
C HIS A 37 -2.14 -13.18 7.79
N LEU A 38 -0.95 -13.09 8.37
CA LEU A 38 -0.46 -14.07 9.35
C LEU A 38 -1.44 -14.22 10.52
N LEU A 39 -1.89 -13.11 11.11
CA LEU A 39 -2.84 -13.13 12.22
C LEU A 39 -4.17 -13.79 11.84
N ARG A 40 -4.67 -13.52 10.62
CA ARG A 40 -5.91 -14.13 10.10
C ARG A 40 -5.75 -15.64 9.87
N VAL A 41 -4.72 -16.09 9.15
CA VAL A 41 -4.55 -17.52 8.81
C VAL A 41 -4.18 -18.37 10.01
N SER A 42 -3.47 -17.81 10.99
CA SER A 42 -3.15 -18.50 12.26
C SER A 42 -4.25 -18.35 13.32
N ASN A 43 -5.36 -17.67 12.99
CA ASN A 43 -6.47 -17.38 13.91
C ASN A 43 -6.03 -16.76 15.25
N ILE A 44 -5.00 -15.91 15.22
CA ILE A 44 -4.50 -15.23 16.42
C ILE A 44 -5.45 -14.06 16.73
N GLN A 45 -5.98 -14.02 17.95
CA GLN A 45 -6.91 -13.00 18.42
C GLN A 45 -6.22 -11.97 19.32
N GLY A 46 -6.91 -10.86 19.60
CA GLY A 46 -6.48 -9.83 20.53
C GLY A 46 -6.16 -8.48 19.88
N SER A 47 -5.72 -7.54 20.72
CA SER A 47 -5.55 -6.11 20.39
C SER A 47 -4.64 -5.87 19.18
N LEU A 48 -3.61 -6.69 18.97
CA LEU A 48 -2.72 -6.59 17.81
C LEU A 48 -3.49 -6.81 16.50
N ARG A 49 -4.38 -7.80 16.45
CA ARG A 49 -5.21 -8.08 15.28
C ARG A 49 -6.24 -6.97 15.10
N GLU A 50 -6.92 -6.57 16.15
CA GLU A 50 -7.89 -5.46 16.10
C GLU A 50 -7.28 -4.17 15.57
N TRP A 51 -6.05 -3.86 15.97
CA TRP A 51 -5.30 -2.70 15.48
C TRP A 51 -4.99 -2.80 13.98
N GLN A 52 -4.54 -3.97 13.51
CA GLN A 52 -4.30 -4.22 12.08
C GLN A 52 -5.60 -4.15 11.25
N GLU A 53 -6.69 -4.74 11.75
CA GLU A 53 -8.02 -4.70 11.12
C GLU A 53 -8.61 -3.27 11.10
N SER A 54 -8.33 -2.46 12.12
CA SER A 54 -8.64 -1.04 12.13
C SER A 54 -7.82 -0.27 11.10
N GLY A 55 -6.52 -0.59 10.97
CA GLY A 55 -5.63 -0.01 9.97
C GLY A 55 -6.14 -0.21 8.54
N ILE A 56 -6.46 -1.45 8.16
CA ILE A 56 -6.99 -1.72 6.80
C ILE A 56 -8.32 -0.99 6.54
N ARG A 57 -9.20 -0.91 7.54
CA ARG A 57 -10.46 -0.13 7.43
C ARG A 57 -10.20 1.35 7.20
N ARG A 58 -9.19 1.95 7.85
CA ARG A 58 -8.80 3.35 7.62
C ARG A 58 -8.31 3.56 6.19
N VAL A 59 -7.44 2.67 5.70
CA VAL A 59 -6.93 2.75 4.32
C VAL A 59 -8.07 2.63 3.30
N ILE A 60 -9.00 1.67 3.48
CA ILE A 60 -10.17 1.52 2.61
C ILE A 60 -11.01 2.81 2.57
N LYS A 61 -11.21 3.48 3.70
CA LYS A 61 -11.92 4.78 3.74
C LYS A 61 -11.18 5.86 2.94
N VAL A 62 -9.85 5.93 3.05
CA VAL A 62 -9.04 6.88 2.25
C VAL A 62 -9.20 6.57 0.76
N VAL A 63 -9.04 5.31 0.37
CA VAL A 63 -9.23 4.87 -1.03
C VAL A 63 -10.61 5.24 -1.56
N GLN A 64 -11.67 5.06 -0.78
CA GLN A 64 -13.03 5.45 -1.16
C GLN A 64 -13.19 6.96 -1.37
N VAL A 65 -12.63 7.78 -0.47
CA VAL A 65 -12.67 9.25 -0.59
C VAL A 65 -11.91 9.71 -1.82
N ILE A 66 -10.69 9.20 -1.99
CA ILE A 66 -9.81 9.54 -3.11
C ILE A 66 -10.41 9.06 -4.44
N SER A 67 -10.96 7.84 -4.50
CA SER A 67 -11.62 7.33 -5.71
C SER A 67 -12.78 8.22 -6.17
N LYS A 68 -13.57 8.75 -5.22
CA LYS A 68 -14.64 9.70 -5.53
C LYS A 68 -14.11 11.04 -6.03
N LEU A 69 -13.07 11.57 -5.36
CA LEU A 69 -12.43 12.84 -5.73
C LEU A 69 -11.82 12.75 -7.13
N LEU A 70 -11.17 11.63 -7.44
CA LEU A 70 -10.43 11.43 -8.68
C LEU A 70 -11.31 10.93 -9.84
N LYS A 71 -12.63 10.94 -9.68
CA LYS A 71 -13.55 10.52 -10.74
C LYS A 71 -13.38 11.42 -11.97
N GLY A 72 -13.03 10.81 -13.10
CA GLY A 72 -12.79 11.50 -14.37
C GLY A 72 -11.34 11.90 -14.63
N TYR A 73 -10.42 11.64 -13.69
CA TYR A 73 -8.99 11.73 -13.94
C TYR A 73 -8.45 10.42 -14.49
N ASP A 74 -7.50 10.54 -15.42
CA ASP A 74 -6.68 9.41 -15.86
C ASP A 74 -5.64 9.06 -14.77
N CYS A 75 -6.03 8.13 -13.90
CA CYS A 75 -5.23 7.66 -12.78
C CYS A 75 -5.63 6.23 -12.39
N ALA A 76 -4.72 5.55 -11.69
CA ALA A 76 -4.95 4.22 -11.17
C ALA A 76 -4.38 4.08 -9.75
N PHE A 77 -5.09 3.34 -8.90
CA PHE A 77 -4.51 2.91 -7.63
C PHE A 77 -3.41 1.89 -7.93
N PHE A 78 -2.19 2.19 -7.51
CA PHE A 78 -1.02 1.37 -7.73
C PHE A 78 -0.75 0.54 -6.46
N LYS A 79 -0.21 -0.68 -6.62
CA LYS A 79 0.13 -1.61 -5.52
C LYS A 79 -0.99 -1.92 -4.50
N LEU A 80 -2.25 -1.53 -4.76
CA LEU A 80 -3.34 -1.60 -3.78
C LEU A 80 -3.70 -3.03 -3.36
N ILE A 81 -3.61 -3.99 -4.28
CA ILE A 81 -3.94 -5.40 -4.05
C ILE A 81 -2.64 -6.21 -4.11
N LYS A 82 -2.40 -7.00 -3.06
CA LYS A 82 -1.31 -8.00 -3.00
C LYS A 82 -1.89 -9.40 -2.83
N PRO A 83 -1.17 -10.45 -3.27
CA PRO A 83 -1.62 -11.85 -3.14
C PRO A 83 -1.79 -12.31 -1.68
N VAL A 84 -1.34 -11.49 -0.72
CA VAL A 84 -1.49 -11.69 0.71
C VAL A 84 -2.07 -10.43 1.34
N ASN A 85 -2.96 -10.59 2.32
CA ASN A 85 -3.57 -9.45 2.99
C ASN A 85 -2.53 -8.64 3.76
N TYR A 86 -2.58 -7.33 3.65
CA TYR A 86 -1.71 -6.46 4.41
C TYR A 86 -2.42 -5.16 4.75
N VAL A 87 -1.81 -4.41 5.67
CA VAL A 87 -2.19 -3.02 5.93
C VAL A 87 -1.19 -2.14 5.18
N PRO A 88 -1.61 -1.42 4.13
CA PRO A 88 -0.76 -0.44 3.47
C PRO A 88 -0.34 0.67 4.43
N ALA A 89 0.90 1.16 4.30
CA ALA A 89 1.38 2.33 5.04
C ALA A 89 0.98 3.64 4.33
N ASP A 90 0.72 3.51 3.04
CA ASP A 90 0.61 4.53 2.03
C ASP A 90 -0.43 4.10 0.99
N VAL A 91 -1.07 5.08 0.35
CA VAL A 91 -1.91 4.89 -0.83
C VAL A 91 -1.12 5.37 -2.04
N ASP A 92 -0.61 4.44 -2.84
CA ASP A 92 0.05 4.76 -4.10
C ASP A 92 -0.98 5.01 -5.22
N LEU A 93 -0.80 6.09 -5.96
CA LEU A 93 -1.53 6.41 -7.18
C LEU A 93 -0.55 6.55 -8.34
N LEU A 94 -0.90 5.98 -9.49
CA LEU A 94 -0.28 6.28 -10.76
C LEU A 94 -1.15 7.33 -11.46
N VAL A 95 -0.56 8.44 -11.91
CA VAL A 95 -1.30 9.58 -12.47
C VAL A 95 -0.72 10.03 -13.80
N SER A 96 -1.58 10.53 -14.69
CA SER A 96 -1.14 11.23 -15.89
C SER A 96 -0.35 12.49 -15.51
N ILE A 97 0.75 12.75 -16.23
CA ILE A 97 1.58 13.94 -16.03
C ILE A 97 0.78 15.24 -16.24
N ASP A 98 -0.21 15.21 -17.13
CA ASP A 98 -1.05 16.37 -17.45
C ASP A 98 -2.00 16.72 -16.29
N HIS A 99 -2.31 15.75 -15.44
CA HIS A 99 -3.27 15.89 -14.35
C HIS A 99 -2.63 16.08 -12.98
N VAL A 100 -1.33 15.80 -12.82
CA VAL A 100 -0.67 15.75 -11.51
C VAL A 100 -0.88 17.02 -10.67
N ASN A 101 -0.72 18.20 -11.26
CA ASN A 101 -0.84 19.46 -10.53
C ASN A 101 -2.29 19.72 -10.07
N LYS A 102 -3.28 19.29 -10.86
CA LYS A 102 -4.69 19.46 -10.53
C LYS A 102 -5.11 18.46 -9.44
N ILE A 103 -4.68 17.20 -9.57
CA ILE A 103 -4.89 16.15 -8.56
C ILE A 103 -4.28 16.56 -7.21
N VAL A 104 -3.05 17.08 -7.20
CA VAL A 104 -2.41 17.58 -5.97
C VAL A 104 -3.27 18.65 -5.31
N LYS A 105 -3.73 19.66 -6.07
CA LYS A 105 -4.58 20.73 -5.53
C LYS A 105 -5.88 20.18 -4.96
N ASP A 106 -6.54 19.29 -5.67
CA ASP A 106 -7.80 18.67 -5.24
C ASP A 106 -7.60 17.87 -3.93
N ILE A 107 -6.53 17.07 -3.83
CA ILE A 107 -6.22 16.31 -2.60
C ILE A 107 -5.91 17.24 -1.43
N MET A 108 -5.23 18.37 -1.67
CA MET A 108 -4.97 19.37 -0.63
C MET A 108 -6.25 19.99 -0.07
N THR A 109 -7.35 20.06 -0.83
CA THR A 109 -8.66 20.52 -0.29
C THR A 109 -9.20 19.60 0.82
N LEU A 110 -8.72 18.35 0.88
CA LEU A 110 -9.04 17.40 1.95
C LEU A 110 -8.16 17.58 3.20
N GLY A 111 -7.33 18.63 3.25
CA GLY A 111 -6.44 18.93 4.38
C GLY A 111 -5.08 18.22 4.31
N TYR A 112 -4.74 17.60 3.19
CA TYR A 112 -3.39 17.06 2.95
C TYR A 112 -2.40 18.17 2.64
N ARG A 113 -1.12 17.92 2.95
CA ARG A 113 0.00 18.82 2.64
C ARG A 113 1.08 18.05 1.89
N ILE A 114 1.79 18.74 1.00
CA ILE A 114 2.95 18.15 0.31
C ILE A 114 4.05 17.94 1.35
N ALA A 115 4.50 16.70 1.50
CA ALA A 115 5.62 16.33 2.36
C ALA A 115 6.93 16.25 1.56
N VAL A 116 6.88 15.65 0.36
CA VAL A 116 8.02 15.50 -0.53
C VAL A 116 7.56 15.71 -1.98
N LYS A 117 8.42 16.34 -2.78
CA LYS A 117 8.24 16.47 -4.22
C LYS A 117 9.55 16.12 -4.90
N ASP A 118 9.54 15.06 -5.69
CA ASP A 118 10.64 14.68 -6.56
C ASP A 118 10.20 14.79 -8.05
N PRO A 119 11.08 14.57 -9.04
CA PRO A 119 10.72 14.73 -10.45
C PRO A 119 9.57 13.83 -10.94
N PHE A 120 9.30 12.70 -10.27
CA PHE A 120 8.38 11.68 -10.73
C PHE A 120 7.34 11.25 -9.70
N CYS A 121 7.38 11.79 -8.48
CA CYS A 121 6.47 11.51 -7.39
C CYS A 121 6.19 12.76 -6.54
N VAL A 122 4.95 12.89 -6.10
CA VAL A 122 4.54 13.84 -5.05
C VAL A 122 3.95 13.07 -3.89
N THR A 123 4.58 13.17 -2.72
CA THR A 123 4.07 12.59 -1.47
C THR A 123 3.27 13.63 -0.70
N LEU A 124 2.04 13.29 -0.35
CA LEU A 124 1.14 14.10 0.47
C LEU A 124 0.82 13.39 1.79
N THR A 125 0.76 14.14 2.89
CA THR A 125 0.43 13.61 4.21
C THR A 125 -0.70 14.36 4.89
N ARG A 126 -1.48 13.64 5.69
CA ARG A 126 -2.49 14.17 6.63
C ARG A 126 -2.59 13.22 7.81
N ASP A 127 -2.14 13.68 8.98
CA ASP A 127 -1.97 12.84 10.18
C ASP A 127 -1.14 11.59 9.83
N ASP A 128 -1.64 10.40 10.15
CA ASP A 128 -1.01 9.10 9.82
C ASP A 128 -1.28 8.62 8.38
N SER A 129 -1.97 9.41 7.55
CA SER A 129 -2.32 9.04 6.18
C SER A 129 -1.31 9.60 5.18
N ILE A 130 -0.80 8.72 4.30
CA ILE A 130 0.20 9.05 3.28
C ILE A 130 -0.38 8.70 1.91
N ILE A 131 -0.26 9.60 0.95
CA ILE A 131 -0.61 9.40 -0.45
C ILE A 131 0.61 9.71 -1.30
N ASP A 132 1.03 8.75 -2.11
CA ASP A 132 2.09 8.95 -3.09
C ASP A 132 1.50 9.03 -4.50
N LEU A 133 1.76 10.14 -5.20
CA LEU A 133 1.34 10.37 -6.57
C LEU A 133 2.51 10.16 -7.53
N TYR A 134 2.58 8.98 -8.15
CA TYR A 134 3.60 8.63 -9.13
C TYR A 134 3.19 9.04 -10.54
N ILE A 135 4.04 9.82 -11.21
CA ILE A 135 4.03 9.99 -12.67
C ILE A 135 4.74 8.81 -13.33
N HIS A 136 5.87 8.41 -12.73
CA HIS A 136 6.65 7.23 -13.09
C HIS A 136 7.11 6.50 -11.83
N PRO A 137 6.93 5.17 -11.75
CA PRO A 137 7.60 4.37 -10.73
C PRO A 137 9.12 4.59 -10.80
N SER A 138 9.70 5.07 -9.71
CA SER A 138 11.13 5.42 -9.65
C SER A 138 11.77 5.00 -8.33
N LEU A 139 13.09 4.84 -8.34
CA LEU A 139 13.91 4.57 -7.16
C LEU A 139 15.18 5.41 -7.26
N GLY A 140 15.46 6.25 -6.25
CA GLY A 140 16.64 7.12 -6.27
C GLY A 140 16.67 8.10 -7.45
N GLY A 141 15.51 8.58 -7.89
CA GLY A 141 15.38 9.47 -9.06
C GLY A 141 15.49 8.78 -10.42
N VAL A 142 15.70 7.46 -10.45
CA VAL A 142 15.77 6.67 -11.69
C VAL A 142 14.43 6.01 -11.94
N THR A 143 13.84 6.26 -13.12
CA THR A 143 12.61 5.60 -13.55
C THR A 143 12.93 4.18 -14.01
N PHE A 144 12.22 3.19 -13.47
CA PHE A 144 12.37 1.79 -13.88
C PHE A 144 11.22 1.29 -14.75
N LEU A 145 10.11 2.03 -14.79
CA LEU A 145 8.98 1.79 -15.68
C LEU A 145 8.41 3.12 -16.19
N ASN A 146 7.95 3.12 -17.44
CA ASN A 146 7.20 4.24 -17.98
C ASN A 146 5.78 4.21 -17.41
N GLY A 147 5.52 5.06 -16.42
CA GLY A 147 4.23 5.16 -15.76
C GLY A 147 3.08 5.60 -16.68
N GLN A 148 3.35 6.39 -17.72
CA GLN A 148 2.30 6.83 -18.65
C GLN A 148 1.83 5.65 -19.53
N LYS A 149 2.77 4.83 -20.03
CA LYS A 149 2.43 3.57 -20.70
C LYS A 149 1.70 2.59 -19.79
N LEU A 150 2.04 2.57 -18.50
CA LEU A 150 1.41 1.68 -17.54
C LEU A 150 -0.08 2.03 -17.32
N LEU A 151 -0.47 3.31 -17.44
CA LEU A 151 -1.87 3.73 -17.38
C LEU A 151 -2.73 3.16 -18.53
N GLU A 152 -2.13 2.89 -19.68
CA GLU A 152 -2.80 2.25 -20.83
C GLU A 152 -3.21 0.80 -20.53
N HIS A 153 -2.63 0.18 -19.48
CA HIS A 153 -2.85 -1.21 -19.08
C HIS A 153 -3.70 -1.35 -17.80
N THR A 154 -4.49 -0.34 -17.45
CA THR A 154 -5.32 -0.32 -16.24
C THR A 154 -6.53 -1.26 -16.27
N CYS A 155 -6.89 -1.75 -17.45
CA CYS A 155 -7.88 -2.81 -17.63
C CYS A 155 -7.20 -4.08 -18.17
N THR A 156 -7.33 -5.20 -17.46
CA THR A 156 -7.04 -6.52 -18.02
C THR A 156 -8.23 -6.93 -18.90
N LYS A 157 -7.97 -7.24 -20.18
CA LYS A 157 -8.97 -7.82 -21.08
C LYS A 157 -9.31 -9.25 -20.67
#